data_AF-A0A8J7HHJ1-F1
#
_entry.id   AF-A0A8J7HHJ1-F1
#
_cell.length_a   1.000
_cell.length_b   1.000
_cell.length_c   1.000
_cell.angle_alpha   90.00
_cell.angle_beta   90.00
_cell.angle_gamma   90.00
#
_symmetry.space_group_name_H-M   'P 1'
#
loop_
_entity.id
_entity.type
_entity.pdbx_description
1 polymer ?
#
loop_
_entity_poly.entity_id
_entity_poly.type
_entity_poly.pdbx_seq_one_letter_code
_entity_poly.pdbx_strand_id
1 'polypeptide(L)'
;MGKGWKSLKIVAGLFWAIALTQFFGANTSVQAADTVVVRVGLLEESISLTELQKAAETGELPASLAPYTNRLSEQQRRFILGALRMRVPINVVTISRLLNTQIGTTILNDLSSAVVRKDQAGVQALRAGLVLGSTAPQGLSVLNFIAAYPSQSLKIDLPQALTVAKSLNTAFWRTQQFMLAIAPQLDPRKSQISLPFDPTQPGTASVQVLNLQWNDQKRQRNIPVDIYWSTAVTVDKPIIIYSHGLGSNRTDLRYLAEHLASHGYIFVALEHSGSNGTNINLAAAGKIRFLKPQEFLDRPKDVSFVLDQLEQLNQTANNPLQGKLATNNVIVLGYSFGGGTALAVAGAELQLKNLKQRCQANLAVLSLGETIQCVAQELPENSYQLQDTRIKQAIAFSPTTSLIFGETGLTKLQVPTLVLAASADKSTPALTEQIVPFSKIQSPKWLVGIVGGTHLSVKDPSTTLDQAEQPNTPFSGGEVVGEQAADVRKFAKAIVLAMAAQLTPEAEKYAVFLTPDYAQVASTAAFPFRLVREIPLNILPVDK
;
A
#
# COMPACT_ATOMS: atom_id res chain seq x y z
N MET A 1 -54.49 52.21 -46.48
CA MET A 1 -53.83 53.26 -45.67
C MET A 1 -53.22 52.55 -44.49
N GLY A 2 -51.94 52.55 -44.13
CA GLY A 2 -50.71 53.17 -44.60
C GLY A 2 -49.65 52.84 -43.52
N LYS A 3 -48.37 52.74 -43.93
CA LYS A 3 -47.16 52.56 -43.07
C LYS A 3 -46.86 51.13 -42.58
N GLY A 4 -46.54 50.26 -43.54
CA GLY A 4 -45.52 49.22 -43.35
C GLY A 4 -44.20 49.68 -43.96
N TRP A 5 -43.09 49.17 -43.44
CA TRP A 5 -41.71 49.31 -43.96
C TRP A 5 -40.99 50.65 -43.78
N LYS A 6 -40.35 50.84 -42.62
CA LYS A 6 -39.03 51.52 -42.56
C LYS A 6 -38.17 51.27 -41.31
N SER A 7 -38.57 50.41 -40.38
CA SER A 7 -37.80 50.16 -39.14
C SER A 7 -37.14 48.78 -39.02
N LEU A 8 -37.19 47.92 -40.05
CA LEU A 8 -36.64 46.54 -39.99
C LEU A 8 -35.35 46.32 -40.78
N LYS A 9 -34.50 47.35 -40.92
CA LYS A 9 -33.13 47.20 -41.48
C LYS A 9 -31.99 47.67 -40.57
N ILE A 10 -32.28 48.13 -39.36
CA ILE A 10 -31.22 48.56 -38.41
C ILE A 10 -30.99 47.53 -37.29
N VAL A 11 -31.92 46.62 -37.02
CA VAL A 11 -31.74 45.60 -35.95
C VAL A 11 -31.15 44.27 -36.47
N ALA A 12 -31.17 44.03 -37.79
CA ALA A 12 -30.56 42.83 -38.38
C ALA A 12 -29.03 42.93 -38.61
N GLY A 13 -28.44 44.13 -38.50
CA GLY A 13 -27.00 44.34 -38.69
C GLY A 13 -26.16 44.23 -37.41
N LEU A 14 -26.77 44.32 -36.23
CA LEU A 14 -26.06 44.31 -34.95
C LEU A 14 -25.97 42.92 -34.29
N PHE A 15 -26.82 41.97 -34.68
CA PHE A 15 -26.76 40.60 -34.16
C PHE A 15 -25.84 39.66 -34.94
N TRP A 16 -25.37 40.04 -36.13
CA TRP A 16 -24.34 39.28 -36.86
C TRP A 16 -22.91 39.74 -36.55
N ALA A 17 -22.71 40.97 -36.05
CA ALA A 17 -21.39 41.43 -35.62
C ALA A 17 -20.98 40.91 -34.22
N ILE A 18 -21.95 40.53 -33.38
CA ILE A 18 -21.68 39.96 -32.04
C ILE A 18 -21.59 38.42 -32.09
N ALA A 19 -22.19 37.77 -33.09
CA ALA A 19 -22.08 36.32 -33.29
C ALA A 19 -20.76 35.87 -33.95
N LEU A 20 -20.03 36.77 -34.62
CA LEU A 20 -18.73 36.47 -35.24
C LEU A 20 -17.51 36.91 -34.41
N THR A 21 -17.71 37.63 -33.32
CA THR A 21 -16.62 38.05 -32.41
C THR A 21 -16.48 37.16 -31.16
N GLN A 22 -17.42 36.23 -30.92
CA GLN A 22 -17.33 35.23 -29.84
C GLN A 22 -16.73 33.88 -30.30
N PHE A 23 -16.53 33.67 -31.60
CA PHE A 23 -15.87 32.48 -32.16
C PHE A 23 -14.40 32.68 -32.56
N PHE A 24 -13.88 33.90 -32.39
CA PHE A 24 -12.45 34.18 -32.26
C PHE A 24 -12.11 34.58 -30.82
N GLY A 25 -12.75 33.92 -29.84
CA GLY A 25 -12.06 33.68 -28.58
C GLY A 25 -10.83 32.88 -28.96
N ALA A 26 -9.67 33.53 -28.89
CA ALA A 26 -8.41 32.97 -29.31
C ALA A 26 -8.36 31.48 -28.93
N ASN A 27 -8.19 30.62 -29.93
CA ASN A 27 -7.34 29.45 -29.75
C ASN A 27 -5.96 30.01 -29.38
N THR A 28 -5.80 30.59 -28.20
CA THR A 28 -4.54 30.48 -27.50
C THR A 28 -4.44 28.98 -27.30
N SER A 29 -3.78 28.31 -28.25
CA SER A 29 -3.03 27.11 -27.96
C SER A 29 -2.49 27.33 -26.56
N VAL A 30 -2.98 26.58 -25.58
CA VAL A 30 -2.43 26.63 -24.23
C VAL A 30 -0.95 26.38 -24.46
N GLN A 31 -0.15 27.44 -24.40
CA GLN A 31 1.27 27.31 -24.70
C GLN A 31 1.81 26.43 -23.59
N ALA A 32 2.36 25.29 -24.02
CA ALA A 32 3.13 24.39 -23.19
C ALA A 32 4.15 25.17 -22.35
N ALA A 33 4.59 24.61 -21.23
CA ALA A 33 5.74 25.19 -20.56
C ALA A 33 6.98 24.94 -21.41
N ASP A 34 7.47 25.99 -22.04
CA ASP A 34 8.72 25.98 -22.81
C ASP A 34 9.92 26.26 -21.89
N THR A 35 9.64 26.79 -20.69
CA THR A 35 10.62 27.26 -19.70
C THR A 35 10.29 26.75 -18.30
N VAL A 36 11.31 26.28 -17.59
CA VAL A 36 11.26 25.91 -16.17
C VAL A 36 12.06 26.92 -15.37
N VAL A 37 11.43 27.57 -14.40
CA VAL A 37 12.11 28.47 -13.47
C VAL A 37 12.45 27.69 -12.20
N VAL A 38 13.73 27.52 -11.92
CA VAL A 38 14.22 26.77 -10.76
C VAL A 38 14.58 27.76 -9.65
N ARG A 39 13.90 27.61 -8.51
CA ARG A 39 14.12 28.40 -7.30
C ARG A 39 14.99 27.64 -6.29
N VAL A 40 16.01 28.31 -5.75
CA VAL A 40 16.83 27.84 -4.63
C VAL A 40 16.93 28.97 -3.60
N GLY A 41 16.10 28.92 -2.56
CA GLY A 41 15.99 30.02 -1.60
C GLY A 41 15.46 31.29 -2.27
N LEU A 42 16.25 32.37 -2.26
CA LEU A 42 15.90 33.65 -2.88
C LEU A 42 16.31 33.77 -4.36
N LEU A 43 17.02 32.77 -4.89
CA LEU A 43 17.55 32.79 -6.25
C LEU A 43 16.59 32.05 -7.21
N GLU A 44 16.41 32.58 -8.41
CA GLU A 44 15.63 31.97 -9.50
C GLU A 44 16.46 31.95 -10.79
N GLU A 45 16.51 30.82 -11.48
CA GLU A 45 17.05 30.72 -12.84
C GLU A 45 16.04 30.13 -13.80
N SER A 46 16.08 30.56 -15.05
CA SER A 46 15.25 29.99 -16.11
C SER A 46 16.04 29.01 -16.97
N ILE A 47 15.43 27.87 -17.28
CA ILE A 47 16.00 26.81 -18.12
C ILE A 47 14.96 26.47 -19.18
N SER A 48 15.39 26.37 -20.42
CA SER A 48 14.50 25.91 -21.49
C SER A 48 14.24 24.40 -21.39
N LEU A 49 13.07 23.96 -21.88
CA LEU A 49 12.77 22.53 -22.03
C LEU A 49 13.82 21.83 -22.90
N THR A 50 14.33 22.50 -23.93
CA THR A 50 15.39 21.99 -24.83
C THR A 50 16.70 21.72 -24.09
N GLU A 51 17.11 22.60 -23.17
CA GLU A 51 18.29 22.38 -22.33
C GLU A 51 18.10 21.18 -21.40
N LEU A 52 16.90 20.98 -20.84
CA LEU A 52 16.59 19.81 -19.99
C LEU A 52 16.57 18.51 -20.80
N GLN A 53 16.06 18.54 -22.04
CA GLN A 53 16.12 17.41 -22.97
C GLN A 53 17.58 17.07 -23.30
N LYS A 54 18.38 18.06 -23.66
CA LYS A 54 19.82 17.88 -23.93
C LYS A 54 20.53 17.30 -22.71
N ALA A 55 20.23 17.77 -21.51
CA ALA A 55 20.81 17.22 -20.27
C ALA A 55 20.42 15.76 -20.03
N ALA A 56 19.17 15.39 -20.34
CA ALA A 56 18.73 14.00 -20.28
C ALA A 56 19.50 13.12 -21.30
N GLU A 57 19.82 13.65 -22.48
CA GLU A 57 20.57 12.92 -23.50
C GLU A 57 22.06 12.80 -23.17
N THR A 58 22.72 13.93 -22.91
CA THR A 58 24.19 13.99 -22.71
C THR A 58 24.62 13.54 -21.32
N GLY A 59 23.75 13.62 -20.31
CA GLY A 59 24.11 13.38 -18.92
C GLY A 59 24.80 14.58 -18.25
N GLU A 60 24.82 15.73 -18.90
CA GLU A 60 25.42 16.96 -18.39
C GLU A 60 24.32 17.99 -18.08
N LEU A 61 24.28 18.49 -16.84
CA LEU A 61 23.32 19.54 -16.48
C LEU A 61 23.66 20.85 -17.20
N PRO A 62 22.66 21.68 -17.56
CA PRO A 62 22.88 22.92 -18.30
C PRO A 62 23.89 23.84 -17.60
N ALA A 63 24.78 24.47 -18.38
CA ALA A 63 25.77 25.41 -17.85
C ALA A 63 25.13 26.63 -17.16
N SER A 64 23.93 27.01 -17.61
CA SER A 64 23.06 28.02 -16.98
C SER A 64 22.74 27.69 -15.50
N LEU A 65 22.75 26.41 -15.13
CA LEU A 65 22.56 25.95 -13.77
C LEU A 65 23.86 25.77 -12.96
N ALA A 66 25.04 26.02 -13.53
CA ALA A 66 26.33 25.80 -12.87
C ALA A 66 26.44 26.43 -11.45
N PRO A 67 25.95 27.67 -11.20
CA PRO A 67 26.00 28.26 -9.85
C PRO A 67 25.26 27.45 -8.78
N TYR A 68 24.27 26.64 -9.18
CA TYR A 68 23.40 25.84 -8.31
C TYR A 68 23.85 24.38 -8.27
N THR A 69 24.17 23.81 -9.43
CA THR A 69 24.57 22.40 -9.55
C THR A 69 25.93 22.15 -8.92
N ASN A 70 26.83 23.14 -8.90
CA ASN A 70 28.12 23.07 -8.20
C ASN A 70 28.00 22.84 -6.69
N ARG A 71 26.84 23.13 -6.10
CA ARG A 71 26.54 22.84 -4.68
C ARG A 71 25.83 21.51 -4.47
N LEU A 72 25.39 20.84 -5.53
CA LEU A 72 24.75 19.53 -5.45
C LEU A 72 25.81 18.43 -5.32
N SER A 73 25.53 17.47 -4.44
CA SER A 73 26.32 16.25 -4.34
C SER A 73 26.24 15.44 -5.64
N GLU A 74 27.23 14.59 -5.91
CA GLU A 74 27.17 13.69 -7.07
C GLU A 74 25.93 12.80 -7.06
N GLN A 75 25.45 12.42 -5.87
CA GLN A 75 24.22 11.65 -5.72
C GLN A 75 23.00 12.45 -6.18
N GLN A 76 22.91 13.73 -5.81
CA GLN A 76 21.83 14.61 -6.24
C GLN A 76 21.86 14.88 -7.75
N ARG A 77 23.05 15.07 -8.33
CA ARG A 77 23.22 15.24 -9.79
C ARG A 77 22.75 14.00 -10.55
N ARG A 78 23.20 12.82 -10.13
CA ARG A 78 22.75 11.54 -10.70
C ARG A 78 21.26 11.33 -10.54
N PHE A 79 20.70 11.72 -9.40
CA PHE A 79 19.26 11.63 -9.15
C PHE A 79 18.45 12.51 -10.11
N ILE A 80 18.83 13.78 -10.29
CA ILE A 80 18.15 14.71 -11.21
C ILE A 80 18.21 14.18 -12.65
N LEU A 81 19.39 13.77 -13.11
CA LEU A 81 19.55 13.20 -14.45
C LEU A 81 18.74 11.91 -14.62
N GLY A 82 18.70 11.06 -13.60
CA GLY A 82 17.87 9.87 -13.56
C GLY A 82 16.37 10.20 -13.67
N ALA A 83 15.91 11.23 -12.95
CA ALA A 83 14.52 11.68 -12.98
C ALA A 83 14.12 12.25 -14.35
N LEU A 84 15.00 13.01 -15.02
CA LEU A 84 14.75 13.52 -16.38
C LEU A 84 14.65 12.39 -17.42
N ARG A 85 15.43 11.32 -17.23
CA ARG A 85 15.42 10.13 -18.11
C ARG A 85 14.27 9.16 -17.80
N MET A 86 13.66 9.27 -16.62
CA MET A 86 12.65 8.35 -16.17
C MET A 86 11.42 8.43 -17.07
N ARG A 87 11.04 7.27 -17.62
CA ARG A 87 9.81 7.09 -18.39
C ARG A 87 8.91 6.14 -17.61
N VAL A 88 7.68 6.56 -17.39
CA VAL A 88 6.66 5.79 -16.69
C VAL A 88 5.60 5.44 -17.75
N PRO A 89 5.55 4.18 -18.26
CA PRO A 89 4.63 3.76 -19.33
C PRO A 89 3.19 3.64 -18.81
N ILE A 90 2.63 4.76 -18.35
CA ILE A 90 1.25 4.89 -17.90
C ILE A 90 0.53 5.79 -18.90
N ASN A 91 -0.61 5.31 -19.40
CA ASN A 91 -1.44 6.06 -20.35
C ASN A 91 -2.38 7.07 -19.66
N VAL A 92 -2.96 7.95 -20.48
CA VAL A 92 -3.86 9.03 -20.04
C VAL A 92 -5.07 8.59 -19.23
N VAL A 93 -5.73 7.50 -19.61
CA VAL A 93 -6.91 6.99 -18.88
C VAL A 93 -6.50 6.57 -17.48
N THR A 94 -5.33 5.95 -17.37
CA THR A 94 -4.81 5.44 -16.12
C THR A 94 -4.35 6.54 -15.18
N ILE A 95 -3.61 7.54 -15.68
CA ILE A 95 -3.25 8.72 -14.87
C ILE A 95 -4.51 9.45 -14.42
N SER A 96 -5.49 9.63 -15.29
CA SER A 96 -6.76 10.26 -14.92
C SER A 96 -7.46 9.52 -13.78
N ARG A 97 -7.55 8.18 -13.86
CA ARG A 97 -8.15 7.36 -12.79
C ARG A 97 -7.39 7.48 -11.48
N LEU A 98 -6.05 7.37 -11.51
CA LEU A 98 -5.22 7.50 -10.32
C LEU A 98 -5.38 8.88 -9.66
N LEU A 99 -5.37 9.97 -10.44
CA LEU A 99 -5.50 11.34 -9.94
C LEU A 99 -6.91 11.70 -9.42
N ASN A 100 -7.89 10.80 -9.61
CA ASN A 100 -9.24 10.88 -9.05
C ASN A 100 -9.40 10.03 -7.78
N THR A 101 -8.36 9.33 -7.33
CA THR A 101 -8.35 8.60 -6.04
C THR A 101 -7.87 9.49 -4.89
N GLN A 102 -7.98 9.01 -3.66
CA GLN A 102 -7.43 9.69 -2.49
C GLN A 102 -5.90 9.86 -2.58
N ILE A 103 -5.18 8.84 -3.05
CA ILE A 103 -3.74 8.95 -3.28
C ILE A 103 -3.42 9.95 -4.40
N GLY A 104 -4.28 10.04 -5.43
CA GLY A 104 -4.18 11.05 -6.47
C GLY A 104 -4.18 12.46 -5.90
N THR A 105 -5.07 12.72 -4.95
CA THR A 105 -5.12 13.99 -4.21
C THR A 105 -3.84 14.22 -3.40
N THR A 106 -3.33 13.21 -2.69
CA THR A 106 -2.07 13.32 -1.95
C THR A 106 -0.88 13.59 -2.88
N ILE A 107 -0.78 12.90 -4.02
CA ILE A 107 0.26 13.13 -5.04
C ILE A 107 0.20 14.57 -5.54
N LEU A 108 -0.98 15.09 -5.84
CA LEU A 108 -1.15 16.47 -6.31
C LEU A 108 -0.77 17.48 -5.22
N ASN A 109 -1.11 17.20 -3.97
CA ASN A 109 -0.72 18.05 -2.84
C ASN A 109 0.80 18.03 -2.62
N ASP A 110 1.44 16.87 -2.68
CA ASP A 110 2.89 16.74 -2.59
C ASP A 110 3.58 17.51 -3.73
N LEU A 111 3.13 17.31 -4.97
CA LEU A 111 3.65 18.05 -6.12
C LEU A 111 3.43 19.55 -5.97
N SER A 112 2.29 19.99 -5.42
CA SER A 112 2.01 21.42 -5.16
C SER A 112 3.02 22.05 -4.21
N SER A 113 3.60 21.27 -3.28
CA SER A 113 4.65 21.76 -2.38
C SER A 113 5.96 22.08 -3.12
N ALA A 114 6.21 21.40 -4.25
CA ALA A 114 7.37 21.60 -5.11
C ALA A 114 7.18 22.70 -6.15
N VAL A 115 5.96 23.20 -6.37
CA VAL A 115 5.68 24.33 -7.27
C VAL A 115 5.46 25.61 -6.48
N VAL A 116 5.84 26.75 -7.05
CA VAL A 116 5.62 28.05 -6.40
C VAL A 116 4.13 28.41 -6.34
N ARG A 117 3.35 27.97 -7.34
CA ARG A 117 1.92 28.25 -7.44
C ARG A 117 1.10 27.21 -6.66
N LYS A 118 0.71 27.57 -5.43
CA LYS A 118 0.02 26.68 -4.47
C LYS A 118 -1.50 26.86 -4.39
N ASP A 119 -2.09 27.69 -5.25
CA ASP A 119 -3.54 27.90 -5.31
C ASP A 119 -4.26 26.70 -5.98
N GLN A 120 -5.60 26.68 -5.88
CA GLN A 120 -6.42 25.64 -6.53
C GLN A 120 -6.17 25.54 -8.04
N ALA A 121 -5.90 26.67 -8.70
CA ALA A 121 -5.53 26.69 -10.11
C ALA A 121 -4.18 26.01 -10.37
N GLY A 122 -3.19 26.15 -9.48
CA GLY A 122 -1.93 25.41 -9.52
C GLY A 122 -2.12 23.90 -9.41
N VAL A 123 -2.99 23.44 -8.50
CA VAL A 123 -3.33 22.01 -8.36
C VAL A 123 -4.00 21.47 -9.62
N GLN A 124 -4.91 22.23 -10.23
CA GLN A 124 -5.53 21.83 -11.51
C GLN A 124 -4.53 21.85 -12.67
N ALA A 125 -3.59 22.79 -12.68
CA ALA A 125 -2.51 22.83 -13.67
C ALA A 125 -1.58 21.63 -13.55
N LEU A 126 -1.22 21.22 -12.32
CA LEU A 126 -0.49 19.98 -12.04
C LEU A 126 -1.24 18.76 -12.57
N ARG A 127 -2.54 18.64 -12.25
CA ARG A 127 -3.38 17.55 -12.75
C ARG A 127 -3.41 17.52 -14.27
N ALA A 128 -3.64 18.67 -14.92
CA ALA A 128 -3.67 18.78 -16.38
C ALA A 128 -2.33 18.38 -17.00
N GLY A 129 -1.20 18.87 -16.48
CA GLY A 129 0.13 18.51 -16.97
C GLY A 129 0.44 17.03 -16.84
N LEU A 130 0.00 16.37 -15.75
CA LEU A 130 0.18 14.93 -15.58
C LEU A 130 -0.69 14.12 -16.56
N VAL A 131 -1.96 14.49 -16.71
CA VAL A 131 -2.90 13.81 -17.63
C VAL A 131 -2.44 13.99 -19.08
N LEU A 132 -2.22 15.24 -19.51
CA LEU A 132 -1.78 15.55 -20.87
C LEU A 132 -0.36 15.02 -21.16
N GLY A 133 0.56 15.13 -20.22
CA GLY A 133 1.93 14.61 -20.38
C GLY A 133 1.99 13.09 -20.54
N SER A 134 0.97 12.37 -20.07
CA SER A 134 0.84 10.92 -20.22
C SER A 134 0.22 10.47 -21.55
N THR A 135 -0.15 11.39 -22.45
CA THR A 135 -0.58 11.06 -23.82
C THR A 135 0.61 10.76 -24.74
N ALA A 136 1.85 11.03 -24.30
CA ALA A 136 3.03 10.76 -25.08
C ALA A 136 3.20 9.24 -25.35
N PRO A 137 3.74 8.82 -26.51
CA PRO A 137 3.83 7.41 -26.89
C PRO A 137 4.58 6.51 -25.90
N GLN A 138 5.52 7.09 -25.14
CA GLN A 138 6.31 6.38 -24.13
C GLN A 138 5.80 6.56 -22.69
N GLY A 139 4.62 7.15 -22.53
CA GLY A 139 4.00 7.45 -21.25
C GLY A 139 4.52 8.73 -20.59
N LEU A 140 4.21 8.87 -19.31
CA LEU A 140 4.53 10.03 -18.50
C LEU A 140 6.04 10.12 -18.23
N SER A 141 6.61 11.30 -18.40
CA SER A 141 7.98 11.64 -17.99
C SER A 141 7.99 13.07 -17.45
N VAL A 142 9.05 13.46 -16.73
CA VAL A 142 9.22 14.84 -16.28
C VAL A 142 9.20 15.80 -17.49
N LEU A 143 9.86 15.43 -18.58
CA LEU A 143 9.93 16.24 -19.80
C LEU A 143 8.57 16.41 -20.47
N ASN A 144 7.79 15.33 -20.61
CA ASN A 144 6.45 15.41 -21.20
C ASN A 144 5.45 16.13 -20.28
N PHE A 145 5.62 16.00 -18.95
CA PHE A 145 4.85 16.77 -17.98
C PHE A 145 5.07 18.27 -18.13
N ILE A 146 6.34 18.72 -18.20
CA ILE A 146 6.69 20.12 -18.43
C ILE A 146 6.08 20.59 -19.76
N ALA A 147 6.31 19.84 -20.84
CA ALA A 147 5.79 20.13 -22.17
C ALA A 147 4.25 20.18 -22.26
N ALA A 148 3.54 19.59 -21.29
CA ALA A 148 2.08 19.57 -21.27
C ALA A 148 1.48 20.47 -20.17
N TYR A 149 2.32 21.13 -19.37
CA TYR A 149 1.87 21.97 -18.27
C TYR A 149 1.18 23.23 -18.81
N PRO A 150 -0.02 23.61 -18.32
CA PRO A 150 -0.84 24.66 -18.92
C PRO A 150 -0.41 26.08 -18.49
N SER A 151 0.86 26.41 -18.70
CA SER A 151 1.46 27.71 -18.40
C SER A 151 2.76 27.86 -19.18
N GLN A 152 3.07 29.07 -19.68
CA GLN A 152 4.31 29.38 -20.38
C GLN A 152 5.58 29.08 -19.55
N SER A 153 5.46 29.16 -18.22
CA SER A 153 6.54 28.78 -17.31
C SER A 153 6.05 27.92 -16.16
N LEU A 154 6.87 26.93 -15.79
CA LEU A 154 6.71 26.12 -14.58
C LEU A 154 7.76 26.56 -13.56
N LYS A 155 7.32 27.12 -12.42
CA LYS A 155 8.21 27.55 -11.34
C LYS A 155 8.34 26.49 -10.26
N ILE A 156 9.53 25.92 -10.09
CA ILE A 156 9.81 24.80 -9.17
C ILE A 156 10.71 25.27 -8.03
N ASP A 157 10.38 24.89 -6.80
CA ASP A 157 11.28 24.95 -5.64
C ASP A 157 12.15 23.68 -5.62
N LEU A 158 13.43 23.81 -5.94
CA LEU A 158 14.31 22.64 -6.15
C LEU A 158 14.53 21.81 -4.87
N PRO A 159 14.82 22.39 -3.69
CA PRO A 159 14.86 21.63 -2.45
C PRO A 159 13.57 20.84 -2.18
N GLN A 160 12.39 21.45 -2.35
CA GLN A 160 11.12 20.75 -2.16
C GLN A 160 10.88 19.69 -3.22
N ALA A 161 11.21 19.95 -4.48
CA ALA A 161 11.12 18.97 -5.57
C ALA A 161 11.98 17.73 -5.31
N LEU A 162 13.18 17.89 -4.76
CA LEU A 162 14.04 16.77 -4.36
C LEU A 162 13.43 15.96 -3.20
N THR A 163 12.74 16.62 -2.25
CA THR A 163 12.02 15.95 -1.15
C THR A 163 10.85 15.13 -1.68
N VAL A 164 10.01 15.72 -2.53
CA VAL A 164 8.86 15.03 -3.15
C VAL A 164 9.33 13.85 -4.00
N ALA A 165 10.37 14.03 -4.81
CA ALA A 165 10.90 12.98 -5.66
C ALA A 165 11.50 11.80 -4.86
N LYS A 166 12.01 12.04 -3.65
CA LYS A 166 12.40 10.95 -2.73
C LYS A 166 11.20 10.20 -2.18
N SER A 167 10.05 10.85 -1.97
CA SER A 167 8.82 10.20 -1.50
C SER A 167 8.14 9.38 -2.59
N LEU A 168 8.13 9.89 -3.82
CA LEU A 168 7.70 9.16 -5.01
C LEU A 168 8.88 8.42 -5.65
N ASN A 169 9.58 7.60 -4.87
CA ASN A 169 10.79 6.91 -5.31
C ASN A 169 10.50 5.85 -6.39
N THR A 170 11.57 5.23 -6.90
CA THR A 170 11.50 4.19 -7.94
C THR A 170 10.59 3.01 -7.57
N ALA A 171 10.58 2.57 -6.31
CA ALA A 171 9.75 1.44 -5.87
C ALA A 171 8.26 1.77 -5.91
N PHE A 172 7.89 3.00 -5.54
CA PHE A 172 6.51 3.50 -5.67
C PHE A 172 6.04 3.43 -7.13
N TRP A 173 6.81 4.00 -8.08
CA TRP A 173 6.42 4.03 -9.49
C TRP A 173 6.35 2.64 -10.12
N ARG A 174 7.29 1.76 -9.80
CA ARG A 174 7.25 0.35 -10.26
C ARG A 174 6.03 -0.38 -9.71
N THR A 175 5.66 -0.12 -8.45
CA THR A 175 4.44 -0.69 -7.85
C THR A 175 3.18 -0.23 -8.56
N GLN A 176 3.07 1.08 -8.87
CA GLN A 176 1.92 1.58 -9.62
C GLN A 176 1.85 0.93 -11.00
N GLN A 177 2.96 0.85 -11.74
CA GLN A 177 3.01 0.16 -13.04
C GLN A 177 2.50 -1.29 -12.94
N PHE A 178 2.98 -2.04 -11.95
CA PHE A 178 2.56 -3.41 -11.74
C PHE A 178 1.05 -3.52 -11.46
N MET A 179 0.54 -2.74 -10.51
CA MET A 179 -0.87 -2.77 -10.08
C MET A 179 -1.82 -2.42 -11.22
N LEU A 180 -1.33 -1.66 -12.20
CA LEU A 180 -2.05 -1.34 -13.43
C LEU A 180 -2.00 -2.47 -14.44
N ALA A 181 -0.87 -3.15 -14.58
CA ALA A 181 -0.72 -4.27 -15.49
C ALA A 181 -1.53 -5.51 -15.04
N ILE A 182 -1.71 -5.70 -13.73
CA ILE A 182 -2.60 -6.74 -13.18
C ILE A 182 -4.05 -6.28 -13.03
N ALA A 183 -4.39 -5.07 -13.47
CA ALA A 183 -5.79 -4.65 -13.51
C ALA A 183 -6.55 -5.63 -14.43
N PRO A 184 -7.69 -6.18 -14.00
CA PRO A 184 -8.45 -7.09 -14.83
C PRO A 184 -8.77 -6.39 -16.15
N GLN A 185 -8.40 -7.02 -17.28
CA GLN A 185 -8.83 -6.62 -18.61
C GLN A 185 -10.29 -7.04 -18.84
N LEU A 186 -11.16 -6.73 -17.88
CA LEU A 186 -12.59 -7.03 -17.97
C LEU A 186 -13.31 -5.78 -18.46
N ASP A 187 -14.23 -5.98 -19.40
CA ASP A 187 -15.15 -4.93 -19.85
C ASP A 187 -15.98 -4.46 -18.64
N PRO A 188 -15.88 -3.18 -18.20
CA PRO A 188 -16.62 -2.66 -17.05
C PRO A 188 -18.13 -2.86 -17.14
N ARG A 189 -18.65 -3.20 -18.32
CA ARG A 189 -20.06 -3.39 -18.62
C ARG A 189 -20.59 -4.83 -18.44
N LYS A 190 -19.75 -5.81 -18.09
CA LYS A 190 -20.14 -7.25 -18.14
C LYS A 190 -20.18 -8.04 -16.84
N SER A 191 -19.63 -7.59 -15.71
CA SER A 191 -19.69 -8.40 -14.47
C SER A 191 -21.02 -8.21 -13.74
N GLN A 192 -22.08 -8.86 -14.24
CA GLN A 192 -23.30 -9.12 -13.47
C GLN A 192 -23.11 -10.40 -12.65
N ILE A 193 -22.32 -10.33 -11.58
CA ILE A 193 -22.30 -11.42 -10.59
C ILE A 193 -23.47 -11.25 -9.63
N SER A 194 -24.22 -12.32 -9.39
CA SER A 194 -25.22 -12.36 -8.34
C SER A 194 -24.53 -12.72 -7.03
N LEU A 195 -24.50 -11.79 -6.08
CA LEU A 195 -23.95 -12.04 -4.75
C LEU A 195 -25.02 -12.69 -3.86
N PRO A 196 -24.70 -13.78 -3.14
CA PRO A 196 -25.68 -14.46 -2.29
C PRO A 196 -26.07 -13.63 -1.06
N PHE A 197 -25.19 -12.71 -0.62
CA PHE A 197 -25.37 -11.78 0.50
C PHE A 197 -24.24 -10.75 0.48
N ASP A 198 -24.29 -9.76 1.36
CA ASP A 198 -23.20 -8.80 1.60
C ASP A 198 -22.27 -9.32 2.73
N PRO A 199 -21.06 -9.80 2.40
CA PRO A 199 -20.12 -10.32 3.40
C PRO A 199 -19.46 -9.22 4.25
N THR A 200 -19.71 -7.93 3.96
CA THR A 200 -19.18 -6.83 4.78
C THR A 200 -20.01 -6.57 6.04
N GLN A 201 -21.25 -7.06 6.07
CA GLN A 201 -22.16 -6.91 7.20
C GLN A 201 -21.70 -7.77 8.39
N PRO A 202 -21.80 -7.27 9.63
CA PRO A 202 -21.57 -8.10 10.81
C PRO A 202 -22.54 -9.26 10.86
N GLY A 203 -22.13 -10.35 11.50
CA GLY A 203 -23.03 -11.44 11.86
C GLY A 203 -24.04 -11.00 12.93
N THR A 204 -24.98 -11.87 13.25
CA THR A 204 -26.11 -11.54 14.13
C THR A 204 -25.80 -11.64 15.63
N ALA A 205 -24.62 -12.16 16.00
CA ALA A 205 -24.27 -12.40 17.40
C ALA A 205 -23.46 -11.24 18.00
N SER A 206 -23.77 -10.91 19.26
CA SER A 206 -23.01 -9.92 20.01
C SER A 206 -21.61 -10.45 20.35
N VAL A 207 -20.59 -9.63 20.09
CA VAL A 207 -19.19 -9.97 20.36
C VAL A 207 -18.88 -9.77 21.85
N GLN A 208 -18.08 -10.67 22.39
CA GLN A 208 -17.49 -10.62 23.72
C GLN A 208 -15.97 -10.70 23.60
N VAL A 209 -15.27 -10.07 24.55
CA VAL A 209 -13.80 -10.05 24.59
C VAL A 209 -13.34 -10.62 25.91
N LEU A 210 -12.46 -11.61 25.86
CA LEU A 210 -11.73 -12.13 27.03
C LEU A 210 -10.28 -11.64 26.95
N ASN A 211 -9.89 -10.80 27.90
CA ASN A 211 -8.51 -10.31 28.01
C ASN A 211 -7.72 -11.24 28.94
N LEU A 212 -6.64 -11.81 28.42
CA LEU A 212 -5.75 -12.72 29.13
C LEU A 212 -4.31 -12.21 29.06
N GLN A 213 -3.50 -12.70 29.97
CA GLN A 213 -2.07 -12.48 29.97
C GLN A 213 -1.39 -13.79 30.34
N TRP A 214 -0.66 -14.37 29.39
CA TRP A 214 0.05 -15.62 29.59
C TRP A 214 1.56 -15.39 29.71
N ASN A 215 2.19 -16.15 30.59
CA ASN A 215 3.62 -16.08 30.85
C ASN A 215 4.30 -17.34 30.32
N ASP A 216 5.11 -17.18 29.28
CA ASP A 216 6.04 -18.21 28.86
C ASP A 216 7.27 -18.16 29.76
N GLN A 217 7.24 -18.95 30.84
CA GLN A 217 8.32 -19.00 31.82
C GLN A 217 9.63 -19.50 31.21
N LYS A 218 9.59 -20.35 30.18
CA LYS A 218 10.79 -20.90 29.55
C LYS A 218 11.54 -19.81 28.77
N ARG A 219 10.81 -18.91 28.11
CA ARG A 219 11.38 -17.80 27.34
C ARG A 219 11.39 -16.47 28.11
N GLN A 220 10.83 -16.43 29.31
CA GLN A 220 10.67 -15.24 30.15
C GLN A 220 9.90 -14.13 29.40
N ARG A 221 8.79 -14.52 28.76
CA ARG A 221 7.98 -13.60 27.95
C ARG A 221 6.58 -13.49 28.52
N ASN A 222 6.14 -12.25 28.69
CA ASN A 222 4.76 -11.93 29.00
C ASN A 222 4.02 -11.63 27.69
N ILE A 223 2.90 -12.32 27.46
CA ILE A 223 2.14 -12.26 26.20
C ILE A 223 0.69 -11.89 26.54
N PRO A 224 0.34 -10.60 26.42
CA PRO A 224 -1.06 -10.15 26.44
C PRO A 224 -1.84 -10.73 25.25
N VAL A 225 -3.07 -11.17 25.50
CA VAL A 225 -3.94 -11.78 24.49
C VAL A 225 -5.36 -11.27 24.66
N ASP A 226 -5.99 -10.85 23.56
CA ASP A 226 -7.43 -10.58 23.50
C ASP A 226 -8.11 -11.66 22.66
N ILE A 227 -9.10 -12.34 23.24
CA ILE A 227 -9.92 -13.34 22.53
C ILE A 227 -11.30 -12.75 22.26
N TYR A 228 -11.59 -12.49 20.99
CA TYR A 228 -12.89 -12.03 20.50
C TYR A 228 -13.72 -13.25 20.09
N TRP A 229 -14.92 -13.37 20.64
CA TRP A 229 -15.82 -14.50 20.42
C TRP A 229 -17.29 -14.07 20.54
N SER A 230 -18.23 -14.96 20.25
CA SER A 230 -19.66 -14.70 20.43
C SER A 230 -20.42 -15.98 20.74
N THR A 231 -21.72 -15.87 21.02
CA THR A 231 -22.60 -17.03 21.20
C THR A 231 -22.79 -17.87 19.92
N ALA A 232 -22.41 -17.35 18.75
CA ALA A 232 -22.45 -18.07 17.47
C ALA A 232 -21.22 -18.97 17.22
N VAL A 233 -20.30 -19.08 18.19
CA VAL A 233 -19.10 -19.93 18.07
C VAL A 233 -19.44 -21.39 17.83
N THR A 234 -18.73 -22.02 16.89
CA THR A 234 -18.84 -23.44 16.55
C THR A 234 -17.45 -24.06 16.36
N VAL A 235 -17.26 -25.31 16.77
CA VAL A 235 -16.00 -26.06 16.60
C VAL A 235 -15.64 -26.34 15.13
N ASP A 236 -16.60 -26.22 14.21
CA ASP A 236 -16.36 -26.36 12.78
C ASP A 236 -15.64 -25.15 12.18
N LYS A 237 -15.58 -24.02 12.90
CA LYS A 237 -14.91 -22.80 12.44
C LYS A 237 -13.49 -22.73 12.99
N PRO A 238 -12.49 -22.47 12.14
CA PRO A 238 -11.11 -22.37 12.59
C PRO A 238 -10.91 -21.20 13.55
N ILE A 239 -9.90 -21.34 14.41
CA ILE A 239 -9.38 -20.22 15.21
C ILE A 239 -8.56 -19.31 14.29
N ILE A 240 -8.71 -18.00 14.43
CA ILE A 240 -7.90 -17.01 13.71
C ILE A 240 -6.95 -16.37 14.71
N ILE A 241 -5.64 -16.62 14.58
CA ILE A 241 -4.61 -16.04 15.46
C ILE A 241 -3.91 -14.87 14.76
N TYR A 242 -3.84 -13.72 15.42
CA TYR A 242 -3.37 -12.46 14.83
C TYR A 242 -2.05 -11.94 15.42
N SER A 243 -1.07 -11.70 14.55
CA SER A 243 0.22 -11.06 14.88
C SER A 243 0.30 -9.62 14.34
N HIS A 244 0.56 -8.66 15.24
CA HIS A 244 0.61 -7.23 14.94
C HIS A 244 1.88 -6.74 14.24
N GLY A 245 1.91 -5.52 13.70
CA GLY A 245 3.11 -4.93 13.08
C GLY A 245 4.21 -4.56 14.09
N LEU A 246 5.41 -4.19 13.61
CA LEU A 246 6.48 -3.67 14.48
C LEU A 246 6.03 -2.36 15.15
N GLY A 247 6.25 -2.24 16.46
CA GLY A 247 5.85 -1.05 17.23
C GLY A 247 4.36 -0.89 17.42
N SER A 248 3.59 -1.91 17.08
CA SER A 248 2.14 -1.88 17.12
C SER A 248 1.58 -2.71 18.27
N ASN A 249 0.29 -2.99 18.27
CA ASN A 249 -0.37 -3.76 19.33
C ASN A 249 -1.52 -4.64 18.80
N ARG A 250 -2.05 -5.48 19.68
CA ARG A 250 -3.09 -6.47 19.36
C ARG A 250 -4.45 -5.89 18.91
N THR A 251 -4.68 -4.58 19.02
CA THR A 251 -5.95 -3.93 18.64
C THR A 251 -5.96 -3.34 17.22
N ASP A 252 -4.85 -3.44 16.48
CA ASP A 252 -4.69 -2.91 15.12
C ASP A 252 -5.77 -3.35 14.14
N LEU A 253 -6.33 -4.55 14.30
CA LEU A 253 -7.39 -5.09 13.43
C LEU A 253 -8.64 -5.43 14.23
N ARG A 254 -8.95 -4.68 15.30
CA ARG A 254 -10.12 -4.93 16.15
C ARG A 254 -11.42 -4.99 15.36
N TYR A 255 -11.66 -4.07 14.42
CA TYR A 255 -12.84 -4.12 13.54
C TYR A 255 -13.00 -5.47 12.80
N LEU A 256 -11.90 -6.14 12.48
CA LEU A 256 -11.87 -7.42 11.80
C LEU A 256 -12.10 -8.56 12.79
N ALA A 257 -11.49 -8.47 13.98
CA ALA A 257 -11.72 -9.39 15.08
C ALA A 257 -13.20 -9.44 15.48
N GLU A 258 -13.83 -8.27 15.66
CA GLU A 258 -15.25 -8.15 15.97
C GLU A 258 -16.13 -8.69 14.84
N HIS A 259 -15.81 -8.37 13.59
CA HIS A 259 -16.56 -8.86 12.45
C HIS A 259 -16.52 -10.39 12.36
N LEU A 260 -15.34 -11.01 12.44
CA LEU A 260 -15.20 -12.47 12.39
C LEU A 260 -15.84 -13.15 13.60
N ALA A 261 -15.70 -12.56 14.80
CA ALA A 261 -16.34 -13.06 16.01
C ALA A 261 -17.87 -13.04 15.94
N SER A 262 -18.46 -11.99 15.34
CA SER A 262 -19.90 -11.90 15.12
C SER A 262 -20.43 -12.98 14.15
N HIS A 263 -19.56 -13.52 13.29
CA HIS A 263 -19.81 -14.65 12.38
C HIS A 263 -19.48 -16.02 13.00
N GLY A 264 -19.15 -16.08 14.30
CA GLY A 264 -18.90 -17.33 15.02
C GLY A 264 -17.47 -17.87 14.92
N TYR A 265 -16.52 -17.10 14.38
CA TYR A 265 -15.10 -17.43 14.49
C TYR A 265 -14.56 -17.02 15.86
N ILE A 266 -13.46 -17.64 16.28
CA ILE A 266 -12.71 -17.18 17.45
C ILE A 266 -11.48 -16.46 16.96
N PHE A 267 -11.38 -15.17 17.27
CA PHE A 267 -10.24 -14.34 16.86
C PHE A 267 -9.36 -14.04 18.07
N VAL A 268 -8.10 -14.47 18.00
CA VAL A 268 -7.12 -14.39 19.09
C VAL A 268 -6.02 -13.42 18.69
N ALA A 269 -6.02 -12.23 19.28
CA ALA A 269 -5.02 -11.20 19.03
C ALA A 269 -3.95 -11.22 20.13
N LEU A 270 -2.71 -11.56 19.80
CA LEU A 270 -1.60 -11.60 20.74
C LEU A 270 -0.67 -10.40 20.58
N GLU A 271 0.03 -10.04 21.65
CA GLU A 271 1.03 -8.99 21.65
C GLU A 271 2.44 -9.52 21.92
N HIS A 272 3.36 -9.18 21.02
CA HIS A 272 4.78 -9.56 21.10
C HIS A 272 5.55 -8.52 21.91
N SER A 273 5.78 -8.81 23.19
CA SER A 273 6.43 -7.89 24.12
C SER A 273 7.82 -7.41 23.69
N GLY A 274 8.54 -8.15 22.84
CA GLY A 274 9.85 -7.72 22.33
C GLY A 274 9.81 -6.71 21.18
N SER A 275 8.63 -6.43 20.61
CA SER A 275 8.49 -5.60 19.40
C SER A 275 7.16 -4.82 19.32
N ASN A 276 6.46 -4.67 20.44
CA ASN A 276 5.24 -3.87 20.56
C ASN A 276 5.54 -2.36 20.74
N GLY A 277 4.48 -1.55 20.83
CA GLY A 277 4.60 -0.10 21.03
C GLY A 277 5.39 0.30 22.27
N THR A 278 5.25 -0.44 23.38
CA THR A 278 6.05 -0.22 24.60
C THR A 278 7.54 -0.35 24.34
N ASN A 279 7.95 -1.37 23.58
CA ASN A 279 9.35 -1.56 23.21
C ASN A 279 9.89 -0.43 22.34
N ILE A 280 9.12 0.04 21.37
CA ILE A 280 9.54 1.16 20.53
C ILE A 280 9.67 2.46 21.35
N ASN A 281 8.76 2.71 22.29
CA ASN A 281 8.86 3.86 23.20
C ASN A 281 10.13 3.80 24.08
N LEU A 282 10.46 2.62 24.61
CA LEU A 282 11.68 2.41 25.39
C LEU A 282 12.94 2.58 24.52
N ALA A 283 12.90 2.12 23.27
CA ALA A 283 14.00 2.28 22.33
C ALA A 283 14.21 3.74 21.91
N ALA A 284 13.13 4.48 21.64
CA ALA A 284 13.17 5.91 21.37
C ALA A 284 13.75 6.71 22.54
N ALA A 285 13.51 6.24 23.78
CA ALA A 285 14.13 6.78 25.00
C ALA A 285 15.59 6.32 25.24
N GLY A 286 16.19 5.58 24.29
CA GLY A 286 17.57 5.09 24.39
C GLY A 286 17.80 3.99 25.43
N LYS A 287 16.73 3.42 26.01
CA LYS A 287 16.83 2.44 27.12
C LYS A 287 17.10 1.02 26.61
N ILE A 288 16.62 0.70 25.42
CA ILE A 288 16.78 -0.61 24.79
C ILE A 288 17.06 -0.45 23.30
N ARG A 289 17.46 -1.53 22.65
CA ARG A 289 17.57 -1.59 21.20
C ARG A 289 16.18 -1.58 20.53
N PHE A 290 16.07 -0.89 19.39
CA PHE A 290 14.84 -0.77 18.60
C PHE A 290 14.19 -2.12 18.23
N LEU A 291 14.99 -3.07 17.74
CA LEU A 291 14.55 -4.43 17.46
C LEU A 291 15.70 -5.39 17.74
N LYS A 292 15.43 -6.48 18.45
CA LYS A 292 16.39 -7.57 18.66
C LYS A 292 16.28 -8.59 17.53
N PRO A 293 17.38 -9.14 16.99
CA PRO A 293 17.34 -10.20 15.97
C PRO A 293 16.53 -11.42 16.41
N GLN A 294 16.52 -11.71 17.71
CA GLN A 294 15.78 -12.81 18.29
C GLN A 294 14.25 -12.73 18.06
N GLU A 295 13.69 -11.54 17.81
CA GLU A 295 12.24 -11.39 17.55
C GLU A 295 11.78 -12.09 16.27
N PHE A 296 12.67 -12.32 15.31
CA PHE A 296 12.35 -13.12 14.11
C PHE A 296 12.09 -14.60 14.43
N LEU A 297 12.58 -15.08 15.58
CA LEU A 297 12.37 -16.43 16.07
C LEU A 297 11.33 -16.48 17.19
N ASP A 298 11.31 -15.46 18.05
CA ASP A 298 10.43 -15.43 19.22
C ASP A 298 8.98 -15.14 18.84
N ARG A 299 8.72 -14.33 17.82
CA ARG A 299 7.34 -14.02 17.41
C ARG A 299 6.58 -15.24 16.87
N PRO A 300 7.15 -16.08 15.99
CA PRO A 300 6.53 -17.36 15.62
C PRO A 300 6.32 -18.29 16.84
N LYS A 301 7.29 -18.33 17.76
CA LYS A 301 7.18 -19.13 18.99
C LYS A 301 6.12 -18.61 19.95
N ASP A 302 5.88 -17.30 20.00
CA ASP A 302 4.77 -16.70 20.76
C ASP A 302 3.43 -17.18 20.21
N VAL A 303 3.28 -17.28 18.89
CA VAL A 303 2.08 -17.83 18.25
C VAL A 303 1.87 -19.28 18.69
N SER A 304 2.88 -20.15 18.54
CA SER A 304 2.78 -21.55 18.98
C SER A 304 2.46 -21.69 20.47
N PHE A 305 3.09 -20.88 21.32
CA PHE A 305 2.81 -20.88 22.75
C PHE A 305 1.36 -20.49 23.05
N VAL A 306 0.83 -19.45 22.40
CA VAL A 306 -0.58 -19.05 22.53
C VAL A 306 -1.52 -20.16 22.08
N LEU A 307 -1.19 -20.89 21.02
CA LEU A 307 -1.97 -22.06 20.59
C LEU A 307 -1.97 -23.18 21.64
N ASP A 308 -0.84 -23.46 22.31
CA ASP A 308 -0.76 -24.41 23.42
C ASP A 308 -1.63 -23.99 24.60
N GLN A 309 -1.66 -22.68 24.90
CA GLN A 309 -2.51 -22.13 25.96
C GLN A 309 -4.00 -22.21 25.61
N LEU A 310 -4.37 -22.06 24.33
CA LEU A 310 -5.74 -22.25 23.87
C LEU A 310 -6.19 -23.72 24.02
N GLU A 311 -5.32 -24.70 23.78
CA GLU A 311 -5.63 -26.11 24.05
C GLU A 311 -5.97 -26.36 25.52
N GLN A 312 -5.21 -25.76 26.44
CA GLN A 312 -5.49 -25.83 27.88
C GLN A 312 -6.79 -25.09 28.24
N LEU A 313 -7.01 -23.91 27.68
CA LEU A 313 -8.23 -23.12 27.88
C LEU A 313 -9.48 -23.89 27.44
N ASN A 314 -9.39 -24.63 26.33
CA ASN A 314 -10.49 -25.44 25.79
C ASN A 314 -10.94 -26.54 26.76
N GLN A 315 -10.05 -26.98 27.67
CA GLN A 315 -10.31 -28.04 28.65
C GLN A 315 -10.62 -27.49 30.05
N THR A 316 -10.51 -26.18 30.25
CA THR A 316 -10.65 -25.56 31.57
C THR A 316 -12.13 -25.53 31.98
N ALA A 317 -12.45 -26.21 33.09
CA ALA A 317 -13.80 -26.26 33.63
C ALA A 317 -14.34 -24.85 33.95
N ASN A 318 -15.62 -24.62 33.66
CA ASN A 318 -16.32 -23.35 33.89
C ASN A 318 -15.78 -22.15 33.07
N ASN A 319 -14.91 -22.38 32.08
CA ASN A 319 -14.53 -21.35 31.13
C ASN A 319 -15.62 -21.20 30.03
N PRO A 320 -16.00 -19.97 29.62
CA PRO A 320 -17.03 -19.77 28.60
C PRO A 320 -16.68 -20.34 27.21
N LEU A 321 -15.40 -20.62 26.96
CA LEU A 321 -14.87 -21.23 25.73
C LEU A 321 -14.55 -22.72 25.88
N GLN A 322 -14.86 -23.34 27.02
CA GLN A 322 -14.67 -24.77 27.25
C GLN A 322 -15.37 -25.58 26.14
N GLY A 323 -14.61 -26.45 25.46
CA GLY A 323 -15.09 -27.31 24.37
C GLY A 323 -15.47 -26.58 23.07
N LYS A 324 -15.12 -25.30 22.92
CA LYS A 324 -15.50 -24.48 21.75
C LYS A 324 -14.35 -24.16 20.80
N LEU A 325 -13.12 -24.48 21.16
CA LEU A 325 -11.93 -24.08 20.41
C LEU A 325 -11.49 -25.17 19.41
N ALA A 326 -11.42 -24.84 18.12
CA ALA A 326 -10.90 -25.71 17.06
C ALA A 326 -9.35 -25.67 17.00
N THR A 327 -8.68 -26.14 18.05
CA THR A 327 -7.23 -25.90 18.26
C THR A 327 -6.30 -26.55 17.23
N ASN A 328 -6.76 -27.56 16.48
CA ASN A 328 -6.02 -28.17 15.37
C ASN A 328 -6.40 -27.64 13.98
N ASN A 329 -7.26 -26.62 13.90
CA ASN A 329 -7.69 -25.97 12.67
C ASN A 329 -7.52 -24.45 12.81
N VAL A 330 -6.32 -23.95 12.51
CA VAL A 330 -5.94 -22.56 12.77
C VAL A 330 -5.63 -21.81 11.47
N ILE A 331 -6.10 -20.57 11.39
CA ILE A 331 -5.68 -19.59 10.41
C ILE A 331 -4.75 -18.60 11.12
N VAL A 332 -3.56 -18.36 10.59
CA VAL A 332 -2.71 -17.27 11.05
C VAL A 332 -2.91 -16.03 10.19
N LEU A 333 -3.19 -14.90 10.83
CA LEU A 333 -3.29 -13.59 10.20
C LEU A 333 -2.17 -12.70 10.72
N GLY A 334 -1.48 -12.00 9.84
CA GLY A 334 -0.41 -11.10 10.23
C GLY A 334 -0.43 -9.78 9.47
N TYR A 335 -0.08 -8.68 10.13
CA TYR A 335 0.05 -7.36 9.53
C TYR A 335 1.51 -6.87 9.58
N SER A 336 2.03 -6.35 8.47
CA SER A 336 3.39 -5.79 8.38
C SER A 336 4.45 -6.81 8.83
N PHE A 337 5.23 -6.51 9.87
CA PHE A 337 6.17 -7.46 10.47
C PHE A 337 5.47 -8.73 11.01
N GLY A 338 4.23 -8.59 11.50
CA GLY A 338 3.37 -9.71 11.85
C GLY A 338 2.96 -10.54 10.64
N GLY A 339 2.89 -9.97 9.44
CA GLY A 339 2.68 -10.70 8.19
C GLY A 339 3.86 -11.61 7.85
N GLY A 340 5.09 -11.13 8.05
CA GLY A 340 6.28 -11.99 7.98
C GLY A 340 6.27 -13.08 9.05
N THR A 341 5.86 -12.74 10.29
CA THR A 341 5.69 -13.71 11.38
C THR A 341 4.69 -14.81 11.00
N ALA A 342 3.54 -14.43 10.42
CA ALA A 342 2.48 -15.34 9.99
C ALA A 342 2.98 -16.33 8.93
N LEU A 343 3.74 -15.86 7.94
CA LEU A 343 4.31 -16.72 6.91
C LEU A 343 5.38 -17.66 7.47
N ALA A 344 6.23 -17.19 8.37
CA ALA A 344 7.26 -18.01 9.02
C ALA A 344 6.63 -19.15 9.83
N VAL A 345 5.65 -18.85 10.69
CA VAL A 345 4.97 -19.88 11.50
C VAL A 345 4.08 -20.80 10.66
N ALA A 346 3.64 -20.36 9.48
CA ALA A 346 2.94 -21.19 8.51
C ALA A 346 3.86 -22.11 7.67
N GLY A 347 5.19 -21.96 7.78
CA GLY A 347 6.17 -22.86 7.17
C GLY A 347 7.12 -22.23 6.15
N ALA A 348 7.13 -20.91 5.98
CA ALA A 348 8.17 -20.25 5.18
C ALA A 348 9.54 -20.32 5.90
N GLU A 349 10.59 -20.67 5.17
CA GLU A 349 11.95 -20.82 5.72
C GLU A 349 12.75 -19.51 5.66
N LEU A 350 13.40 -19.14 6.76
CA LEU A 350 14.33 -18.00 6.80
C LEU A 350 15.59 -18.30 5.99
N GLN A 351 16.04 -17.36 5.15
CA GLN A 351 17.23 -17.48 4.30
C GLN A 351 18.38 -16.58 4.79
N LEU A 352 18.89 -16.85 5.99
CA LEU A 352 19.81 -15.95 6.71
C LEU A 352 21.15 -15.72 6.01
N LYS A 353 21.68 -16.70 5.29
CA LYS A 353 22.91 -16.55 4.51
C LYS A 353 22.74 -15.49 3.40
N ASN A 354 21.66 -15.60 2.63
CA ASN A 354 21.35 -14.67 1.55
C ASN A 354 21.00 -13.28 2.11
N LEU A 355 20.28 -13.24 3.24
CA LEU A 355 19.98 -12.01 3.96
C LEU A 355 21.27 -11.26 4.34
N LYS A 356 22.22 -11.93 5.00
CA LYS A 356 23.51 -11.33 5.38
C LYS A 356 24.24 -10.73 4.18
N GLN A 357 24.33 -11.48 3.08
CA GLN A 357 24.98 -11.00 1.85
C GLN A 357 24.30 -9.74 1.31
N ARG A 358 22.96 -9.71 1.29
CA ARG A 358 22.20 -8.56 0.79
C ARG A 358 22.30 -7.35 1.72
N CYS A 359 22.28 -7.56 3.03
CA CYS A 359 22.34 -6.48 4.03
C CYS A 359 23.72 -5.84 4.17
N GLN A 360 24.78 -6.53 3.75
CA GLN A 360 26.14 -5.97 3.64
C GLN A 360 26.33 -5.15 2.37
N ALA A 361 25.44 -5.29 1.38
CA ALA A 361 25.41 -4.42 0.19
C ALA A 361 24.80 -3.05 0.53
N ASN A 362 24.78 -2.13 -0.44
CA ASN A 362 24.44 -0.71 -0.24
C ASN A 362 23.08 -0.48 0.46
N LEU A 363 23.10 -0.21 1.76
CA LEU A 363 21.93 0.02 2.62
C LEU A 363 21.11 1.27 2.23
N ALA A 364 21.70 2.23 1.50
CA ALA A 364 21.04 3.49 1.17
C ALA A 364 19.84 3.34 0.22
N VAL A 365 19.60 2.15 -0.32
CA VAL A 365 18.52 1.84 -1.28
C VAL A 365 17.37 1.05 -0.63
N LEU A 366 17.55 0.57 0.61
CA LEU A 366 16.56 -0.29 1.27
C LEU A 366 15.35 0.50 1.78
N SER A 367 14.17 -0.10 1.65
CA SER A 367 12.95 0.36 2.32
C SER A 367 13.02 0.12 3.84
N LEU A 368 12.04 0.67 4.58
CA LEU A 368 11.92 0.43 6.02
C LEU A 368 11.74 -1.07 6.31
N GLY A 369 10.89 -1.76 5.56
CA GLY A 369 10.66 -3.20 5.66
C GLY A 369 11.93 -4.03 5.43
N GLU A 370 12.71 -3.71 4.41
CA GLU A 370 14.00 -4.36 4.14
C GLU A 370 15.03 -4.09 5.25
N THR A 371 15.09 -2.85 5.74
CA THR A 371 15.98 -2.44 6.84
C THR A 371 15.67 -3.20 8.13
N ILE A 372 14.39 -3.36 8.45
CA ILE A 372 13.92 -4.17 9.59
C ILE A 372 14.39 -5.62 9.42
N GLN A 373 14.20 -6.22 8.24
CA GLN A 373 14.64 -7.59 7.97
C GLN A 373 16.15 -7.78 8.13
N CYS A 374 16.95 -6.77 7.75
CA CYS A 374 18.40 -6.79 7.95
C CYS A 374 18.84 -6.87 9.41
N VAL A 375 17.98 -6.60 10.39
CA VAL A 375 18.30 -6.86 11.81
C VAL A 375 18.53 -8.36 12.04
N ALA A 376 17.81 -9.25 11.34
CA ALA A 376 17.96 -10.69 11.48
C ALA A 376 19.30 -11.23 10.95
N GLN A 377 20.10 -10.40 10.26
CA GLN A 377 21.44 -10.81 9.81
C GLN A 377 22.37 -11.14 10.98
N GLU A 378 22.06 -10.72 12.20
CA GLU A 378 22.86 -11.05 13.40
C GLU A 378 22.55 -12.43 13.97
N LEU A 379 21.53 -13.12 13.46
CA LEU A 379 21.24 -14.49 13.85
C LEU A 379 22.34 -15.45 13.32
N PRO A 380 22.64 -16.53 14.06
CA PRO A 380 23.43 -17.64 13.52
C PRO A 380 22.83 -18.15 12.20
N GLU A 381 23.69 -18.55 11.25
CA GLU A 381 23.28 -19.12 9.95
C GLU A 381 22.83 -20.58 10.09
N ASN A 382 21.78 -20.78 10.90
CA ASN A 382 21.16 -22.08 11.11
C ASN A 382 19.84 -22.17 10.35
N SER A 383 19.38 -23.39 10.12
CA SER A 383 17.97 -23.63 9.81
C SER A 383 17.14 -23.56 11.10
N TYR A 384 16.01 -22.86 11.05
CA TYR A 384 15.11 -22.68 12.19
C TYR A 384 13.75 -23.31 11.88
N GLN A 385 13.36 -24.31 12.67
CA GLN A 385 12.02 -24.89 12.59
C GLN A 385 11.03 -23.98 13.31
N LEU A 386 10.31 -23.17 12.55
CA LEU A 386 9.33 -22.21 13.07
C LEU A 386 7.87 -22.62 12.78
N GLN A 387 7.66 -23.61 11.92
CA GLN A 387 6.34 -24.05 11.50
C GLN A 387 5.55 -24.65 12.67
N ASP A 388 4.27 -24.25 12.78
CA ASP A 388 3.28 -24.90 13.63
C ASP A 388 2.27 -25.67 12.77
N THR A 389 2.15 -26.99 12.98
CA THR A 389 1.34 -27.87 12.13
C THR A 389 -0.18 -27.70 12.32
N ARG A 390 -0.61 -27.00 13.38
CA ARG A 390 -2.02 -26.65 13.60
C ARG A 390 -2.51 -25.59 12.62
N ILE A 391 -1.60 -24.81 12.05
CA ILE A 391 -1.90 -23.79 11.04
C ILE A 391 -2.22 -24.46 9.71
N LYS A 392 -3.42 -24.20 9.21
CA LYS A 392 -3.95 -24.77 7.95
C LYS A 392 -4.06 -23.74 6.83
N GLN A 393 -3.93 -22.44 7.14
CA GLN A 393 -4.04 -21.34 6.18
C GLN A 393 -3.37 -20.08 6.74
N ALA A 394 -2.85 -19.23 5.86
CA ALA A 394 -2.19 -17.98 6.22
C ALA A 394 -2.80 -16.76 5.50
N ILE A 395 -2.85 -15.64 6.20
CA ILE A 395 -3.29 -14.34 5.67
C ILE A 395 -2.24 -13.29 6.07
N ALA A 396 -1.68 -12.59 5.09
CA ALA A 396 -0.58 -11.65 5.30
C ALA A 396 -0.94 -10.27 4.70
N PHE A 397 -1.13 -9.27 5.55
CA PHE A 397 -1.43 -7.89 5.16
C PHE A 397 -0.15 -7.07 5.13
N SER A 398 0.15 -6.45 3.98
CA SER A 398 1.35 -5.64 3.75
C SER A 398 2.66 -6.24 4.33
N PRO A 399 2.94 -7.53 4.14
CA PRO A 399 3.94 -8.24 4.95
C PRO A 399 5.38 -7.81 4.65
N THR A 400 6.28 -7.98 5.63
CA THR A 400 7.74 -7.99 5.40
C THR A 400 8.18 -9.39 4.99
N THR A 401 8.65 -9.58 3.76
CA THR A 401 8.96 -10.92 3.22
C THR A 401 10.18 -11.00 2.30
N SER A 402 10.60 -9.87 1.71
CA SER A 402 11.56 -9.86 0.60
C SER A 402 12.90 -10.53 0.93
N LEU A 403 13.65 -9.97 1.88
CA LEU A 403 15.02 -10.36 2.18
C LEU A 403 15.07 -11.56 3.13
N ILE A 404 14.16 -11.61 4.10
CA ILE A 404 14.18 -12.61 5.17
C ILE A 404 13.89 -14.02 4.65
N PHE A 405 13.04 -14.15 3.63
CA PHE A 405 12.74 -15.43 2.98
C PHE A 405 13.50 -15.63 1.67
N GLY A 406 14.16 -14.59 1.13
CA GLY A 406 14.99 -14.67 -0.06
C GLY A 406 14.27 -15.27 -1.29
N GLU A 407 15.00 -16.06 -2.08
CA GLU A 407 14.47 -16.66 -3.31
C GLU A 407 13.66 -17.94 -3.07
N THR A 408 14.02 -18.72 -2.04
CA THR A 408 13.49 -20.08 -1.87
C THR A 408 12.64 -20.25 -0.62
N GLY A 409 12.69 -19.35 0.35
CA GLY A 409 12.03 -19.53 1.65
C GLY A 409 10.51 -19.68 1.55
N LEU A 410 9.85 -18.88 0.70
CA LEU A 410 8.40 -18.94 0.48
C LEU A 410 7.96 -20.13 -0.37
N THR A 411 8.88 -20.79 -1.10
CA THR A 411 8.55 -22.00 -1.87
C THR A 411 8.21 -23.19 -0.96
N LYS A 412 8.57 -23.09 0.33
CA LYS A 412 8.33 -24.12 1.36
C LYS A 412 6.95 -24.04 2.01
N LEU A 413 6.24 -22.94 1.77
CA LEU A 413 4.91 -22.73 2.28
C LEU A 413 3.93 -23.70 1.61
N GLN A 414 3.28 -24.56 2.39
CA GLN A 414 2.38 -25.60 1.90
C GLN A 414 0.90 -25.27 2.13
N VAL A 415 0.59 -24.31 3.00
CA VAL A 415 -0.78 -23.93 3.34
C VAL A 415 -1.35 -22.90 2.35
N PRO A 416 -2.67 -22.91 2.08
CA PRO A 416 -3.30 -21.86 1.30
C PRO A 416 -3.05 -20.47 1.88
N THR A 417 -2.70 -19.50 1.04
CA THR A 417 -2.20 -18.20 1.50
C THR A 417 -2.80 -17.02 0.77
N LEU A 418 -3.31 -16.05 1.52
CA LEU A 418 -3.77 -14.77 0.99
C LEU A 418 -2.77 -13.67 1.36
N VAL A 419 -2.28 -12.93 0.36
CA VAL A 419 -1.46 -11.73 0.55
C VAL A 419 -2.29 -10.52 0.15
N LEU A 420 -2.46 -9.57 1.05
CA LEU A 420 -3.08 -8.27 0.77
C LEU A 420 -1.99 -7.23 0.57
N ALA A 421 -1.95 -6.67 -0.63
CA ALA A 421 -0.96 -5.70 -1.06
C ALA A 421 -1.55 -4.29 -1.22
N ALA A 422 -0.86 -3.29 -0.68
CA ALA A 422 -1.29 -1.89 -0.67
C ALA A 422 -0.39 -1.07 -1.60
N SER A 423 -0.92 -0.53 -2.70
CA SER A 423 -0.06 -0.01 -3.78
C SER A 423 0.72 1.26 -3.41
N ALA A 424 0.25 2.03 -2.44
CA ALA A 424 0.89 3.24 -1.93
C ALA A 424 1.61 3.01 -0.59
N ASP A 425 1.91 1.75 -0.26
CA ASP A 425 2.69 1.38 0.92
C ASP A 425 4.15 1.85 0.77
N LYS A 426 4.59 2.75 1.66
CA LYS A 426 5.97 3.25 1.71
C LYS A 426 6.84 2.45 2.69
N SER A 427 6.22 1.73 3.62
CA SER A 427 6.93 1.02 4.68
C SER A 427 7.40 -0.34 4.18
N THR A 428 6.48 -1.10 3.58
CA THR A 428 6.75 -2.39 2.93
C THR A 428 6.32 -2.29 1.47
N PRO A 429 7.12 -1.69 0.57
CA PRO A 429 6.66 -1.37 -0.78
C PRO A 429 6.06 -2.57 -1.50
N ALA A 430 4.85 -2.39 -2.06
CA ALA A 430 4.03 -3.51 -2.48
C ALA A 430 4.74 -4.42 -3.50
N LEU A 431 5.46 -3.85 -4.46
CA LEU A 431 6.17 -4.67 -5.44
C LEU A 431 7.24 -5.55 -4.81
N THR A 432 8.14 -4.98 -4.01
CA THR A 432 9.33 -5.67 -3.50
C THR A 432 9.00 -6.58 -2.31
N GLU A 433 8.09 -6.15 -1.44
CA GLU A 433 7.78 -6.85 -0.18
C GLU A 433 6.54 -7.75 -0.24
N GLN A 434 5.64 -7.55 -1.21
CA GLN A 434 4.31 -8.18 -1.17
C GLN A 434 4.04 -8.98 -2.44
N ILE A 435 4.32 -8.42 -3.62
CA ILE A 435 3.99 -8.97 -4.93
C ILE A 435 5.07 -9.94 -5.44
N VAL A 436 6.34 -9.52 -5.50
CA VAL A 436 7.43 -10.40 -5.95
C VAL A 436 7.52 -11.63 -5.04
N PRO A 437 7.48 -11.50 -3.71
CA PRO A 437 7.51 -12.67 -2.82
C PRO A 437 6.27 -13.56 -2.97
N PHE A 438 5.08 -12.99 -3.21
CA PHE A 438 3.86 -13.76 -3.52
C PHE A 438 4.04 -14.70 -4.73
N SER A 439 4.78 -14.25 -5.76
CA SER A 439 5.03 -15.10 -6.94
C SER A 439 5.78 -16.40 -6.60
N LYS A 440 6.54 -16.41 -5.50
CA LYS A 440 7.35 -17.55 -5.03
C LYS A 440 6.56 -18.59 -4.23
N ILE A 441 5.33 -18.27 -3.81
CA ILE A 441 4.45 -19.20 -3.09
C ILE A 441 3.94 -20.26 -4.08
N GLN A 442 4.03 -21.54 -3.71
CA GLN A 442 3.64 -22.68 -4.55
C GLN A 442 2.29 -23.30 -4.16
N SER A 443 1.85 -23.08 -2.91
CA SER A 443 0.53 -23.50 -2.44
C SER A 443 -0.60 -22.66 -3.06
N PRO A 444 -1.87 -23.10 -2.96
CA PRO A 444 -3.01 -22.28 -3.39
C PRO A 444 -2.93 -20.87 -2.80
N LYS A 445 -2.98 -19.85 -3.66
CA LYS A 445 -2.67 -18.49 -3.24
C LYS A 445 -3.57 -17.45 -3.88
N TRP A 446 -3.75 -16.34 -3.16
CA TRP A 446 -4.50 -15.17 -3.60
C TRP A 446 -3.70 -13.90 -3.30
N LEU A 447 -3.51 -13.08 -4.31
CA LEU A 447 -2.98 -11.72 -4.16
C LEU A 447 -4.14 -10.75 -4.29
N VAL A 448 -4.44 -10.07 -3.20
CA VAL A 448 -5.33 -8.92 -3.19
C VAL A 448 -4.49 -7.67 -3.41
N GLY A 449 -4.90 -6.81 -4.34
CA GLY A 449 -4.27 -5.52 -4.57
C GLY A 449 -5.23 -4.37 -4.25
N ILE A 450 -4.81 -3.43 -3.41
CA ILE A 450 -5.56 -2.22 -3.06
C ILE A 450 -4.86 -1.02 -3.70
N VAL A 451 -5.41 -0.54 -4.81
CA VAL A 451 -4.85 0.62 -5.50
C VAL A 451 -5.12 1.87 -4.65
N GLY A 452 -4.05 2.56 -4.26
CA GLY A 452 -4.09 3.75 -3.41
C GLY A 452 -4.16 3.49 -1.91
N GLY A 453 -4.25 2.22 -1.50
CA GLY A 453 -4.09 1.85 -0.08
C GLY A 453 -2.66 2.10 0.38
N THR A 454 -2.50 2.65 1.58
CA THR A 454 -1.21 2.88 2.24
C THR A 454 -0.95 1.78 3.29
N HIS A 455 0.20 1.82 3.96
CA HIS A 455 0.57 0.79 4.94
C HIS A 455 -0.49 0.68 6.05
N LEU A 456 -0.97 1.83 6.53
CA LEU A 456 -1.89 1.90 7.66
C LEU A 456 -3.38 1.78 7.27
N SER A 457 -3.73 1.70 5.99
CA SER A 457 -5.15 1.73 5.55
C SER A 457 -6.00 0.58 6.08
N VAL A 458 -5.38 -0.55 6.40
CA VAL A 458 -6.08 -1.71 6.98
C VAL A 458 -6.28 -1.60 8.48
N LYS A 459 -5.66 -0.63 9.18
CA LYS A 459 -5.71 -0.50 10.64
C LYS A 459 -7.05 0.03 11.14
N ASP A 460 -7.40 -0.36 12.36
CA ASP A 460 -8.52 0.18 13.12
C ASP A 460 -8.33 1.70 13.34
N PRO A 461 -9.35 2.54 13.05
CA PRO A 461 -9.26 3.99 13.20
C PRO A 461 -8.76 4.46 14.57
N SER A 462 -9.06 3.73 15.65
CA SER A 462 -8.61 4.15 16.98
C SER A 462 -7.11 4.00 17.19
N THR A 463 -6.41 3.30 16.29
CA THR A 463 -4.97 3.02 16.37
C THR A 463 -4.15 3.86 15.38
N THR A 464 -4.79 4.86 14.76
CA THR A 464 -4.18 5.76 13.77
C THR A 464 -4.46 7.23 14.07
N LEU A 465 -4.95 7.55 15.27
CA LEU A 465 -5.31 8.93 15.65
C LEU A 465 -4.11 9.87 15.65
N ASP A 466 -2.93 9.33 15.93
CA ASP A 466 -1.62 10.00 15.93
C ASP A 466 -1.11 10.37 14.51
N GLN A 467 -1.76 9.86 13.46
CA GLN A 467 -1.32 10.04 12.07
C GLN A 467 -1.91 11.27 11.38
N ALA A 468 -2.98 11.86 11.93
CA ALA A 468 -3.68 12.99 11.31
C ALA A 468 -2.81 14.25 11.15
N GLU A 469 -1.72 14.35 11.92
CA GLU A 469 -0.85 15.54 11.97
C GLU A 469 0.60 15.24 11.57
N GLN A 470 0.90 14.03 11.09
CA GLN A 470 2.27 13.67 10.72
C GLN A 470 2.64 14.25 9.36
N PRO A 471 3.80 14.94 9.24
CA PRO A 471 4.25 15.45 7.96
C PRO A 471 4.50 14.29 6.99
N ASN A 472 4.11 14.48 5.73
CA ASN A 472 4.42 13.52 4.68
C ASN A 472 5.93 13.54 4.39
N THR A 473 6.59 12.40 4.59
CA THR A 473 8.02 12.19 4.35
C THR A 473 8.23 11.11 3.28
N PRO A 474 9.50 10.88 2.87
CA PRO A 474 9.79 9.75 1.97
C PRO A 474 9.53 8.36 2.54
N PHE A 475 9.44 8.22 3.86
CA PHE A 475 9.36 6.92 4.54
C PHE A 475 8.06 6.73 5.34
N SER A 476 7.35 7.81 5.67
CA SER A 476 6.16 7.82 6.52
C SER A 476 5.29 9.04 6.23
N GLY A 477 4.05 9.05 6.73
CA GLY A 477 3.12 10.17 6.57
C GLY A 477 2.41 10.19 5.21
N GLY A 478 1.33 10.99 5.13
CA GLY A 478 0.39 10.92 4.01
C GLY A 478 -0.40 9.60 3.97
N GLU A 479 -0.54 8.94 5.12
CA GLU A 479 -1.25 7.67 5.28
C GLU A 479 -2.76 7.87 5.12
N VAL A 480 -3.41 6.96 4.39
CA VAL A 480 -4.88 6.94 4.27
C VAL A 480 -5.42 6.12 5.43
N VAL A 481 -5.99 6.79 6.42
CA VAL A 481 -6.46 6.19 7.68
C VAL A 481 -7.84 6.73 8.09
N GLY A 482 -8.39 6.24 9.20
CA GLY A 482 -9.71 6.68 9.69
C GLY A 482 -10.79 6.50 8.63
N GLU A 483 -11.73 7.44 8.53
CA GLU A 483 -12.84 7.39 7.56
C GLU A 483 -12.38 7.32 6.10
N GLN A 484 -11.22 7.88 5.77
CA GLN A 484 -10.69 7.84 4.40
C GLN A 484 -10.36 6.41 3.93
N ALA A 485 -10.12 5.48 4.86
CA ALA A 485 -9.84 4.08 4.58
C ALA A 485 -11.02 3.14 4.90
N ALA A 486 -12.24 3.67 5.07
CA ALA A 486 -13.42 2.86 5.43
C ALA A 486 -13.70 1.75 4.38
N ASP A 487 -13.58 2.06 3.10
CA ASP A 487 -13.82 1.09 2.02
C ASP A 487 -12.76 -0.02 2.00
N VAL A 488 -11.50 0.30 2.31
CA VAL A 488 -10.42 -0.68 2.46
C VAL A 488 -10.77 -1.70 3.56
N ARG A 489 -11.23 -1.21 4.71
CA ARG A 489 -11.63 -2.08 5.83
C ARG A 489 -12.89 -2.90 5.54
N LYS A 490 -13.87 -2.34 4.82
CA LYS A 490 -15.05 -3.11 4.35
C LYS A 490 -14.64 -4.26 3.45
N PHE A 491 -13.75 -4.00 2.49
CA PHE A 491 -13.24 -5.04 1.60
C PHE A 491 -12.41 -6.09 2.36
N ALA A 492 -11.57 -5.67 3.31
CA ALA A 492 -10.80 -6.57 4.16
C ALA A 492 -11.71 -7.50 4.99
N LYS A 493 -12.83 -6.99 5.56
CA LYS A 493 -13.85 -7.81 6.24
C LYS A 493 -14.35 -8.94 5.34
N ALA A 494 -14.82 -8.58 4.15
CA ALA A 494 -15.37 -9.53 3.19
C ALA A 494 -14.37 -10.61 2.77
N ILE A 495 -13.17 -10.20 2.38
CA ILE A 495 -12.16 -11.13 1.86
C ILE A 495 -11.63 -12.06 2.95
N VAL A 496 -11.38 -11.56 4.16
CA VAL A 496 -10.88 -12.41 5.25
C VAL A 496 -11.96 -13.37 5.72
N LEU A 497 -13.22 -12.93 5.82
CA LEU A 497 -14.33 -13.82 6.12
C LEU A 497 -14.46 -14.94 5.06
N ALA A 498 -14.39 -14.56 3.78
CA ALA A 498 -14.47 -15.53 2.69
C ALA A 498 -13.30 -16.52 2.67
N MET A 499 -12.08 -16.04 2.96
CA MET A 499 -10.88 -16.86 3.10
C MET A 499 -11.02 -17.82 4.29
N ALA A 500 -11.52 -17.35 5.42
CA ALA A 500 -11.73 -18.18 6.61
C ALA A 500 -12.84 -19.23 6.43
N ALA A 501 -13.85 -18.93 5.61
CA ALA A 501 -14.90 -19.89 5.26
C ALA A 501 -14.38 -21.05 4.39
N GLN A 502 -13.22 -20.93 3.74
CA GLN A 502 -12.67 -22.02 2.93
C GLN A 502 -12.24 -23.25 3.75
N LEU A 503 -12.10 -23.12 5.08
CA LEU A 503 -11.83 -24.22 5.99
C LEU A 503 -13.08 -24.74 6.71
N THR A 504 -14.28 -24.40 6.22
CA THR A 504 -15.57 -24.78 6.83
C THR A 504 -16.50 -25.38 5.77
N PRO A 505 -17.63 -25.99 6.17
CA PRO A 505 -18.67 -26.43 5.23
C PRO A 505 -19.29 -25.28 4.41
N GLU A 506 -19.06 -24.02 4.79
CA GLU A 506 -19.56 -22.84 4.07
C GLU A 506 -18.68 -22.43 2.87
N ALA A 507 -17.59 -23.15 2.57
CA ALA A 507 -16.60 -22.78 1.55
C ALA A 507 -17.20 -22.39 0.18
N GLU A 508 -18.13 -23.20 -0.35
CA GLU A 508 -18.77 -22.96 -1.65
C GLU A 508 -19.58 -21.67 -1.66
N LYS A 509 -20.32 -21.39 -0.58
CA LYS A 509 -21.12 -20.18 -0.41
C LYS A 509 -20.27 -18.91 -0.45
N TYR A 510 -19.02 -18.98 0.01
CA TYR A 510 -18.11 -17.83 0.06
C TYR A 510 -17.11 -17.77 -1.11
N ALA A 511 -17.00 -18.81 -1.93
CA ALA A 511 -16.01 -18.88 -3.00
C ALA A 511 -16.13 -17.72 -4.00
N VAL A 512 -17.34 -17.21 -4.25
CA VAL A 512 -17.61 -16.06 -5.13
C VAL A 512 -16.87 -14.79 -4.70
N PHE A 513 -16.65 -14.60 -3.39
CA PHE A 513 -15.96 -13.41 -2.87
C PHE A 513 -14.44 -13.49 -3.02
N LEU A 514 -13.88 -14.65 -3.37
CA LEU A 514 -12.46 -14.86 -3.65
C LEU A 514 -12.17 -14.89 -5.17
N THR A 515 -12.90 -14.06 -5.93
CA THR A 515 -12.81 -13.97 -7.39
C THR A 515 -12.42 -12.56 -7.85
N PRO A 516 -11.79 -12.44 -9.05
CA PRO A 516 -11.54 -11.14 -9.66
C PRO A 516 -12.82 -10.32 -9.88
N ASP A 517 -13.94 -10.98 -10.22
CA ASP A 517 -15.23 -10.32 -10.44
C ASP A 517 -15.76 -9.65 -9.18
N TYR A 518 -15.69 -10.33 -8.02
CA TYR A 518 -16.09 -9.71 -6.76
C TYR A 518 -15.21 -8.52 -6.40
N ALA A 519 -13.89 -8.63 -6.54
CA ALA A 519 -12.98 -7.51 -6.30
C ALA A 519 -13.32 -6.29 -7.20
N GLN A 520 -13.72 -6.55 -8.44
CA GLN A 520 -14.14 -5.49 -9.36
C GLN A 520 -15.48 -4.86 -8.95
N VAL A 521 -16.46 -5.65 -8.50
CA VAL A 521 -17.76 -5.14 -8.01
C VAL A 521 -17.61 -4.37 -6.69
N ALA A 522 -16.74 -4.84 -5.80
CA ALA A 522 -16.47 -4.18 -4.51
C ALA A 522 -15.61 -2.92 -4.65
N SER A 523 -14.96 -2.71 -5.81
CA SER A 523 -14.09 -1.56 -6.07
C SER A 523 -14.87 -0.25 -5.95
N THR A 524 -14.28 0.74 -5.29
CA THR A 524 -14.82 2.10 -5.22
C THR A 524 -14.02 3.05 -6.10
N ALA A 525 -14.56 4.26 -6.34
CA ALA A 525 -13.83 5.29 -7.09
C ALA A 525 -12.51 5.66 -6.39
N ALA A 526 -12.49 5.63 -5.05
CA ALA A 526 -11.30 5.91 -4.26
C ALA A 526 -10.32 4.72 -4.21
N PHE A 527 -10.83 3.49 -4.14
CA PHE A 527 -10.02 2.27 -4.02
C PHE A 527 -10.45 1.21 -5.02
N PRO A 528 -9.78 1.15 -6.18
CA PRO A 528 -9.86 -0.01 -7.05
C PRO A 528 -9.22 -1.23 -6.36
N PHE A 529 -10.00 -2.30 -6.18
CA PHE A 529 -9.54 -3.58 -5.64
C PHE A 529 -9.25 -4.58 -6.75
N ARG A 530 -8.23 -5.40 -6.53
CA ARG A 530 -7.75 -6.44 -7.45
C ARG A 530 -7.63 -7.74 -6.71
N LEU A 531 -7.92 -8.85 -7.38
CA LEU A 531 -7.68 -10.17 -6.84
C LEU A 531 -7.20 -11.07 -7.98
N VAL A 532 -6.03 -11.69 -7.79
CA VAL A 532 -5.44 -12.65 -8.73
C VAL A 532 -4.89 -13.86 -7.98
N ARG A 533 -4.79 -15.01 -8.66
CA ARG A 533 -4.15 -16.22 -8.11
C ARG A 533 -2.72 -16.42 -8.62
N GLU A 534 -2.42 -15.89 -9.80
CA GLU A 534 -1.09 -15.93 -10.40
C GLU A 534 -0.73 -14.56 -10.96
N ILE A 535 0.57 -14.28 -11.00
CA ILE A 535 1.11 -13.09 -11.64
C ILE A 535 1.64 -13.48 -13.02
N PRO A 536 1.19 -12.86 -14.11
CA PRO A 536 1.76 -13.11 -15.43
C PRO A 536 3.26 -12.79 -15.45
N LEU A 537 4.09 -13.76 -15.86
CA LEU A 537 5.56 -13.66 -15.82
C LEU A 537 6.12 -12.48 -16.64
N ASN A 538 5.40 -12.03 -17.66
CA ASN A 538 5.76 -10.90 -18.51
C ASN A 538 5.50 -9.51 -17.86
N ILE A 539 4.85 -9.47 -16.69
CA ILE A 539 4.45 -8.23 -16.02
C ILE A 539 5.37 -7.90 -14.83
N LEU A 540 6.06 -8.88 -14.25
CA LEU A 540 7.04 -8.60 -13.22
C LEU A 540 8.24 -7.89 -13.85
N PRO A 541 8.63 -6.71 -13.34
CA PRO A 541 9.90 -6.10 -13.75
C PRO A 541 11.01 -7.02 -13.26
N VAL A 542 11.51 -7.85 -14.16
CA VAL A 542 12.70 -8.66 -13.92
C VAL A 542 13.85 -7.65 -13.77
N ASP A 543 14.37 -7.51 -12.55
CA ASP A 543 15.66 -6.87 -12.38
C ASP A 543 16.67 -7.71 -13.17
N LYS A 544 17.09 -7.21 -14.33
CA LYS A 544 18.34 -7.62 -14.99
C LYS A 544 19.48 -6.81 -14.42
#